data_AF-A0A2P8H6B8-F1
#
_entry.id   AF-A0A2P8H6B8-F1
#
_cell.length_a   1.000
_cell.length_b   1.000
_cell.length_c   1.000
_cell.angle_alpha   90.00
_cell.angle_beta   90.00
_cell.angle_gamma   90.00
#
_symmetry.space_group_name_H-M   'P 1'
#
loop_
_entity.id
_entity.type
_entity.pdbx_description
1 polymer ?
#
loop_
_entity_poly.entity_id
_entity_poly.type
_entity_poly.pdbx_seq_one_letter_code
_entity_poly.pdbx_strand_id
1 'polypeptide(L)' 'MQKPLHETVKEVRQQRGIPQAVIARKLGITRQSYASKEAGKSPFYAEDISTLAESLVVEPAYFFEKELTNS' A
#
# COMPACT_ATOMS: atom_id res chain seq x y z
N MET A 1 5.10 -17.82 2.23
CA MET A 1 5.84 -16.78 2.99
C MET A 1 4.99 -15.52 2.96
N GLN A 2 4.85 -14.79 4.08
CA GLN A 2 4.02 -13.57 4.11
C GLN A 2 4.67 -12.50 3.23
N LYS A 3 3.88 -11.91 2.32
CA LYS A 3 4.34 -10.83 1.44
C LYS A 3 4.58 -9.56 2.27
N PRO A 4 5.70 -8.84 2.08
CA PRO A 4 5.91 -7.55 2.73
C PRO A 4 4.82 -6.54 2.34
N LEU A 5 4.40 -5.71 3.30
CA LEU A 5 3.37 -4.68 3.10
C LEU A 5 3.60 -3.82 1.84
N HIS A 6 4.85 -3.42 1.58
CA HIS A 6 5.16 -2.56 0.44
C HIS A 6 4.92 -3.24 -0.92
N GLU A 7 5.10 -4.56 -1.01
CA GLU A 7 4.80 -5.31 -2.22
C GLU A 7 3.29 -5.44 -2.41
N THR A 8 2.54 -5.77 -1.35
CA THR A 8 1.07 -5.85 -1.41
C THR A 8 0.45 -4.51 -1.84
N VAL A 9 0.87 -3.40 -1.23
CA VAL A 9 0.39 -2.05 -1.60
C VAL A 9 0.69 -1.73 -3.06
N LYS A 10 1.91 -2.02 -3.52
CA LYS A 10 2.33 -1.78 -4.90
C LYS A 10 1.50 -2.60 -5.90
N GLU A 11 1.27 -3.87 -5.61
CA GLU A 11 0.51 -4.76 -6.47
C GLU A 11 -0.96 -4.33 -6.59
N VAL A 12 -1.62 -4.06 -5.46
CA VAL A 12 -3.00 -3.57 -5.47
C VAL A 12 -3.09 -2.26 -6.25
N ARG A 13 -2.17 -1.33 -6.01
CA ARG A 13 -2.14 -0.07 -6.76
C ARG A 13 -2.03 -0.30 -8.26
N GLN A 14 -1.13 -1.21 -8.69
CA GLN A 14 -0.94 -1.54 -10.10
C GLN A 14 -2.18 -2.21 -10.70
N GLN A 15 -2.80 -3.16 -10.00
CA GLN A 15 -4.04 -3.81 -10.42
C GLN A 15 -5.20 -2.82 -10.61
N ARG A 16 -5.27 -1.78 -9.76
CA ARG A 16 -6.26 -0.69 -9.88
C ARG A 16 -5.86 0.39 -10.91
N GLY A 17 -4.70 0.27 -11.55
CA GLY A 17 -4.23 1.26 -12.53
C GLY A 17 -3.94 2.64 -11.94
N ILE A 18 -3.71 2.75 -10.62
CA ILE A 18 -3.55 4.04 -9.94
C ILE A 18 -2.09 4.51 -10.06
N PRO A 19 -1.81 5.72 -10.56
CA PRO A 19 -0.44 6.25 -10.59
C PRO A 19 0.12 6.52 -9.19
N GLN A 20 1.42 6.28 -8.99
CA GLN A 20 2.13 6.60 -7.73
C GLN A 20 1.90 8.06 -7.27
N ALA A 21 1.85 9.01 -8.21
CA ALA A 21 1.63 10.42 -7.92
C ALA A 21 0.26 10.72 -7.29
N VAL A 22 -0.76 9.89 -7.56
CA VAL A 22 -2.11 10.05 -6.97
C VAL A 22 -2.08 9.69 -5.49
N ILE A 23 -1.46 8.56 -5.14
CA ILE A 23 -1.32 8.14 -3.74
C ILE A 23 -0.42 9.10 -2.97
N ALA A 24 0.72 9.49 -3.56
CA ALA A 24 1.63 10.45 -2.95
C ALA A 24 0.93 11.77 -2.57
N ARG A 25 0.09 12.31 -3.46
CA ARG A 25 -0.70 13.52 -3.20
C ARG A 25 -1.66 13.35 -2.03
N LYS A 26 -2.32 12.20 -1.91
CA LYS A 26 -3.24 11.92 -0.80
C LYS A 26 -2.53 11.76 0.53
N LEU A 27 -1.33 11.19 0.53
CA LEU A 27 -0.47 11.08 1.70
C LEU A 27 0.27 12.39 2.04
N GLY A 28 0.14 13.44 1.23
CA GLY A 28 0.85 14.70 1.45
C GLY A 28 2.36 14.62 1.26
N ILE A 29 2.86 13.64 0.48
CA ILE A 29 4.28 13.40 0.24
C ILE A 29 4.65 13.54 -1.25
N THR A 30 5.95 13.59 -1.53
CA THR A 30 6.45 13.58 -2.91
C THR A 30 6.27 12.21 -3.57
N ARG A 31 6.14 12.19 -4.90
CA ARG A 31 6.11 10.93 -5.68
C ARG A 31 7.35 10.07 -5.40
N GLN A 32 8.52 10.69 -5.25
CA GLN A 32 9.78 10.02 -4.97
C GLN A 32 9.76 9.35 -3.58
N SER A 33 9.23 10.04 -2.56
CA SER A 33 9.05 9.47 -1.22
C SER A 33 8.11 8.25 -1.26
N TYR A 34 6.98 8.36 -1.96
CA TYR A 34 6.07 7.22 -2.15
C TYR A 34 6.72 6.06 -2.92
N ALA A 35 7.50 6.34 -3.97
CA ALA A 35 8.22 5.31 -4.71
C ALA A 35 9.27 4.59 -3.84
N SER A 36 9.94 5.30 -2.93
CA SER A 36 10.83 4.68 -1.92
C SER A 36 10.06 3.76 -0.98
N LYS A 37 8.83 4.11 -0.60
CA LYS A 37 7.96 3.23 0.19
C LYS A 37 7.60 1.95 -0.55
N GLU A 38 7.15 2.02 -1.80
CA GLU A 38 6.86 0.84 -2.63
C GLU A 38 8.10 -0.01 -2.98
N ALA A 39 9.29 0.58 -2.91
CA ALA A 39 10.55 -0.13 -3.09
C ALA A 39 11.10 -0.74 -1.79
N GLY A 40 10.38 -0.62 -0.66
CA GLY A 40 10.79 -1.12 0.65
C GLY A 40 11.96 -0.34 1.28
N LYS A 41 12.36 0.80 0.70
CA LYS A 41 13.45 1.66 1.22
C LYS A 41 13.01 2.52 2.41
N SER A 42 11.71 2.74 2.54
CA SER A 42 11.09 3.43 3.67
C SER A 42 9.79 2.72 4.03
N PRO A 43 9.41 2.60 5.30
CA PRO A 43 8.20 1.89 5.68
C PRO A 43 6.94 2.69 5.34
N PHE A 44 5.81 1.98 5.26
CA PHE A 44 4.49 2.56 5.46
C PHE A 44 4.19 2.53 6.97
N TYR A 45 3.72 3.65 7.51
CA TYR A 45 3.33 3.78 8.91
C TYR A 45 1.82 3.56 9.06
N ALA A 46 1.35 3.38 10.31
CA ALA A 46 -0.07 3.15 10.59
C ALA A 46 -0.99 4.24 10.00
N GLU A 47 -0.55 5.51 10.05
CA GLU A 47 -1.24 6.66 9.45
C GLU A 47 -1.35 6.58 7.92
N ASP A 48 -0.41 5.91 7.24
CA ASP A 48 -0.49 5.70 5.79
C ASP A 48 -1.62 4.71 5.44
N ILE A 49 -1.90 3.75 6.32
CA ILE A 49 -2.77 2.59 6.03
C ILE A 49 -4.19 3.01 5.69
N SER A 50 -4.82 3.88 6.49
CA SER A 50 -6.20 4.32 6.23
C SER A 50 -6.30 5.03 4.89
N THR A 51 -5.35 5.93 4.61
CA THR A 51 -5.30 6.66 3.33
C THR A 51 -5.08 5.72 2.14
N LEU A 52 -4.22 4.70 2.30
CA LEU A 52 -3.99 3.69 1.28
C LEU A 52 -5.24 2.84 1.04
N ALA A 53 -5.89 2.37 2.09
CA ALA A 53 -7.11 1.57 2.03
C ALA A 53 -8.22 2.30 1.26
N GLU A 54 -8.49 3.54 1.64
CA GLU A 54 -9.47 4.40 0.96
C GLU A 54 -9.10 4.65 -0.50
N SER A 55 -7.83 4.88 -0.80
CA SER A 55 -7.37 5.17 -2.16
C SER A 55 -7.38 3.98 -3.09
N LEU A 56 -7.13 2.80 -2.53
CA LEU A 56 -7.08 1.54 -3.25
C LEU A 56 -8.43 0.81 -3.23
N VAL A 57 -9.41 1.35 -2.52
CA VAL A 57 -10.77 0.80 -2.36
C VAL A 57 -10.69 -0.67 -1.92
N VAL A 58 -10.04 -0.85 -0.77
CA VAL A 58 -9.87 -2.11 -0.03
C VAL A 58 -10.02 -1.83 1.47
N GLU A 59 -10.33 -2.86 2.25
CA GLU A 59 -10.27 -2.76 3.71
C GLU A 59 -8.80 -2.70 4.19
N PRO A 60 -8.47 -1.97 5.27
CA PRO A 60 -7.12 -1.95 5.84
C PRO A 60 -6.53 -3.35 6.10
N ALA A 61 -7.38 -4.31 6.50
CA ALA A 61 -7.00 -5.70 6.74
C ALA A 61 -6.42 -6.40 5.49
N TYR A 62 -6.84 -6.00 4.29
CA TYR A 62 -6.38 -6.57 3.03
C TYR A 62 -4.86 -6.52 2.88
N PHE A 63 -4.21 -5.49 3.42
CA PHE A 63 -2.75 -5.36 3.35
C PHE A 63 -2.00 -6.36 4.24
N PHE A 64 -2.70 -6.96 5.20
CA PHE A 64 -2.14 -7.82 6.25
C PHE A 64 -2.68 -9.25 6.22
N GLU A 65 -3.73 -9.51 5.44
CA GLU A 65 -4.32 -10.84 5.30
C GLU A 65 -3.27 -11.85 4.79
N LYS A 66 -2.83 -12.70 5.72
CA LYS A 66 -2.56 -14.11 5.40
C LYS A 66 -3.91 -14.74 5.08
N GLU A 67 -3.92 -15.67 4.14
CA GLU A 67 -5.00 -16.65 4.05
C GLU A 67 -5.37 -17.16 5.45
N LEU A 68 -6.53 -16.75 5.96
CA LEU A 68 -7.21 -17.39 7.09
C LEU A 68 -7.90 -18.69 6.64
N THR A 69 -7.55 -19.20 5.46
CA THR A 69 -7.98 -20.50 4.96
C THR A 69 -7.07 -21.59 5.50
N ASN A 70 -7.69 -22.45 6.32
CA ASN A 70 -7.24 -23.74 6.84
C ASN A 70 -6.61 -23.71 8.25
N SER A 71 -7.50 -23.68 9.25
CA SER A 71 -7.37 -24.50 10.45
C SER A 71 -8.70 -25.18 10.72
#